data_AF-A0A6M5YXN4-F1
#
_entry.id   AF-A0A6M5YXN4-F1
#
_cell.length_a   1.000
_cell.length_b   1.000
_cell.length_c   1.000
_cell.angle_alpha   90.00
_cell.angle_beta   90.00
_cell.angle_gamma   90.00
#
_symmetry.space_group_name_H-M   'P 1'
#
loop_
_entity.id
_entity.type
_entity.pdbx_description
1 polymer ?
#
loop_
_entity_poly.entity_id
_entity_poly.type
_entity_poly.pdbx_seq_one_letter_code
_entity_poly.pdbx_strand_id
1 'polypeptide(L)'
;MAIEFDCPHCQQHYRLKDELAGKAATCKGCRQKIVIPKPVTIPNDRLSPELLAAREAEALAALADDAAKAETKQRVIDVECGYCGNKWTEPLTRAGKNTLCPNPECRQRIKIPEAKAEETLDWRQTRTKGPSLAKDNQLQKLEGVQDAAEVVNVSHTALKEADATGIELEPRPLKQKVMFALIALGLVGGLVLGVLQLTRSRTEKVEDRLMQEAVAEFAKEADALPKDEKPLLTAVMHAAAGEHALRHNTKEKFKEAMDQYAKAREALRVGTSPARNAACAELALAFLALGGTEQEARDQVRIRWMPEANLKTRPNERVFTIFEELQKTLDLVAGADPEFRTHLARRLARELTARGQPVVAVELIPVALFSPAEQPEVKAVVALEIYRADKGSGLPRKVADELKSRTADLSRSPSAQTLFHVLGIEKQFLAPPGQGTVVDSTRMAYTGKYLLEGKTDEALELARRPGLAAGQVRAFLLCADWSSDPTSALNEADAVLSAAAGKKDGSVSPYNVLRLTQIAAAAGKPELVKKFTALLADEALKAWATGDAVRLRLAAAPREKGDDAWAEVPDDARKIRAGQVWARFWLARQNARISGSRADSVRAVSGWPTPIVPFGKAGVALGIQDGAK
;
A
#
# COMPACT_ATOMS: atom_id res chain seq x y z
N MET A 1 27.29 -39.21 3.44
CA MET A 1 26.69 -38.54 2.27
C MET A 1 27.80 -38.21 1.27
N ALA A 2 27.47 -37.78 0.05
CA ALA A 2 28.47 -37.35 -0.92
C ALA A 2 28.60 -35.82 -0.88
N ILE A 3 29.83 -35.30 -0.84
CA ILE A 3 30.14 -33.86 -0.91
C ILE A 3 30.23 -33.51 -2.39
N GLU A 4 29.37 -32.58 -2.82
CA GLU A 4 29.36 -32.04 -4.18
C GLU A 4 29.91 -30.61 -4.13
N PHE A 5 30.97 -30.34 -4.90
CA PHE A 5 31.57 -29.00 -4.98
C PHE A 5 32.36 -28.84 -6.29
N ASP A 6 32.59 -27.59 -6.70
CA ASP A 6 33.36 -27.26 -7.89
C ASP A 6 34.78 -26.82 -7.54
N CYS A 7 35.77 -27.19 -8.36
CA CYS A 7 37.15 -26.74 -8.18
C CYS A 7 37.23 -25.20 -8.29
N PRO A 8 37.83 -24.49 -7.31
CA PRO A 8 37.89 -23.02 -7.33
C PRO A 8 38.74 -22.44 -8.46
N HIS A 9 39.57 -23.26 -9.11
CA HIS A 9 40.49 -22.82 -10.16
C HIS A 9 39.97 -23.08 -11.57
N CYS A 10 39.29 -24.21 -11.81
CA CYS A 10 38.86 -24.61 -13.15
C CYS A 10 37.38 -25.00 -13.25
N GLN A 11 36.62 -24.85 -12.15
CA GLN A 11 35.17 -25.13 -12.08
C GLN A 11 34.75 -26.56 -12.45
N GLN A 12 35.68 -27.53 -12.41
CA GLN A 12 35.34 -28.92 -12.60
C GLN A 12 34.53 -29.43 -11.40
N HIS A 13 33.36 -30.01 -11.66
CA HIS A 13 32.47 -30.56 -10.64
C HIS A 13 33.00 -31.88 -10.06
N TYR A 14 33.00 -32.00 -8.73
CA TYR A 14 33.42 -33.19 -7.99
C TYR A 14 32.32 -33.70 -7.07
N ARG A 15 32.13 -35.03 -7.07
CA ARG A 15 31.28 -35.77 -6.12
C ARG A 15 32.15 -36.76 -5.34
N LEU A 16 32.52 -36.40 -4.12
CA LEU A 16 33.45 -37.17 -3.28
C LEU A 16 32.73 -37.71 -2.03
N LYS A 17 33.29 -38.77 -1.42
CA LYS A 17 32.77 -39.30 -0.14
C LYS A 17 33.12 -38.37 1.02
N ASP A 18 32.26 -38.30 2.05
CA ASP A 18 32.47 -37.49 3.26
C ASP A 18 33.83 -37.73 3.96
N GLU A 19 34.42 -38.92 3.84
CA GLU A 19 35.73 -39.26 4.42
C GLU A 19 36.91 -38.44 3.88
N LEU A 20 36.69 -37.74 2.76
CA LEU A 20 37.66 -36.84 2.14
C LEU A 20 37.46 -35.37 2.56
N ALA A 21 36.45 -35.06 3.36
CA ALA A 21 36.20 -33.73 3.89
C ALA A 21 37.44 -33.15 4.61
N GLY A 22 37.89 -31.97 4.19
CA GLY A 22 39.04 -31.28 4.78
C GLY A 22 40.41 -31.81 4.37
N LYS A 23 40.50 -32.86 3.54
CA LYS A 23 41.78 -33.33 2.99
C LYS A 23 42.14 -32.54 1.74
N ALA A 24 43.44 -32.37 1.51
CA ALA A 24 43.95 -31.80 0.26
C ALA A 24 43.96 -32.90 -0.83
N ALA A 25 43.42 -32.57 -1.99
CA ALA A 25 43.44 -33.41 -3.18
C ALA A 25 43.93 -32.60 -4.37
N THR A 26 44.45 -33.25 -5.41
CA THR A 26 44.84 -32.58 -6.65
C THR A 26 43.67 -32.61 -7.64
N CYS A 27 43.29 -31.44 -8.17
CA CYS A 27 42.25 -31.37 -9.19
C CYS A 27 42.67 -32.14 -10.45
N LYS A 28 41.80 -33.02 -10.97
CA LYS A 28 42.03 -33.77 -12.23
C LYS A 28 42.13 -32.87 -13.47
N GLY A 29 41.47 -31.70 -13.45
CA GLY A 29 41.48 -30.74 -14.56
C GLY A 29 42.76 -29.89 -14.59
N CYS A 30 42.96 -29.04 -13.58
CA CYS A 30 44.08 -28.09 -13.56
C CYS A 30 45.33 -28.57 -12.79
N ARG A 31 45.30 -29.74 -12.17
CA ARG A 31 46.39 -30.30 -11.33
C ARG A 31 46.82 -29.42 -10.14
N GLN A 32 46.06 -28.38 -9.79
CA GLN A 32 46.30 -27.60 -8.57
C GLN A 32 45.73 -28.31 -7.33
N LYS A 33 46.37 -28.09 -6.18
CA LYS A 33 45.93 -28.64 -4.89
C LYS A 33 44.68 -27.88 -4.43
N ILE A 34 43.59 -28.62 -4.19
CA ILE A 34 42.32 -28.12 -3.67
C ILE A 34 42.07 -28.73 -2.29
N VAL A 35 41.48 -27.96 -1.38
CA VAL A 35 41.03 -28.46 -0.08
C VAL A 35 39.54 -28.77 -0.20
N ILE A 36 39.16 -30.02 0.08
CA ILE A 36 37.75 -30.44 0.01
C ILE A 36 37.00 -29.77 1.18
N PRO A 37 35.93 -29.01 0.93
CA PRO A 37 35.22 -28.29 1.98
C PRO A 37 34.68 -29.27 3.03
N LYS A 38 34.91 -28.95 4.33
CA LYS A 38 34.26 -29.68 5.41
C LYS A 38 32.80 -29.26 5.44
N PRO A 39 31.84 -30.21 5.50
CA PRO A 39 30.44 -29.84 5.70
C PRO A 39 30.36 -29.03 6.99
N VAL A 40 29.86 -27.80 6.91
CA VAL A 40 29.57 -26.99 8.07
C VAL A 40 28.45 -27.71 8.81
N THR A 41 28.78 -28.41 9.89
CA THR A 41 27.79 -28.87 10.85
C THR A 41 27.20 -27.61 11.47
N ILE A 42 26.09 -27.14 10.90
CA ILE A 42 25.26 -26.13 11.53
C ILE A 42 24.88 -26.72 12.89
N PRO A 43 25.25 -26.10 14.02
CA PRO A 43 24.77 -26.54 15.32
C PRO A 43 23.25 -26.66 15.21
N ASN A 44 22.73 -27.84 15.51
CA ASN A 44 21.31 -28.08 15.51
C ASN A 44 20.76 -27.42 16.78
N ASP A 45 20.76 -26.08 16.81
CA ASP A 45 20.04 -25.24 17.77
C ASP A 45 18.54 -25.36 17.49
N ARG A 46 18.03 -26.60 17.53
CA ARG A 46 16.64 -26.83 17.84
C ARG A 46 16.47 -26.32 19.26
N LEU A 47 15.87 -25.13 19.36
CA LEU A 47 15.32 -24.59 20.60
C LEU A 47 14.68 -25.74 21.37
N SER A 48 15.03 -25.89 22.66
CA SER A 48 14.46 -26.94 23.49
C SER A 48 12.92 -26.82 23.45
N PRO A 49 12.19 -27.94 23.57
CA PRO A 49 10.73 -27.91 23.62
C PRO A 49 10.18 -26.93 24.67
N GLU A 50 10.92 -26.71 25.77
CA GLU A 50 10.59 -25.72 26.80
C GLU A 50 10.67 -24.27 26.31
N LEU A 51 11.68 -23.92 25.50
CA LEU A 51 11.81 -22.58 24.91
C LEU A 51 10.74 -22.30 23.85
N LEU A 52 10.33 -23.34 23.11
CA LEU A 52 9.21 -23.27 22.17
C LEU A 52 7.87 -23.06 22.92
N ALA A 53 7.62 -23.84 23.98
CA ALA A 53 6.41 -23.70 24.79
C ALA A 53 6.33 -22.32 25.49
N ALA A 54 7.46 -21.78 25.97
CA ALA A 54 7.51 -20.45 26.57
C ALA A 54 7.16 -19.35 25.56
N ARG A 55 7.64 -19.46 24.31
CA ARG A 55 7.34 -18.48 23.25
C ARG A 55 5.91 -18.59 22.72
N GLU A 56 5.34 -19.79 22.67
CA GLU A 56 3.93 -19.97 22.33
C GLU A 56 3.01 -19.41 23.43
N ALA A 57 3.37 -19.58 24.71
CA ALA A 57 2.66 -18.99 25.83
C ALA A 57 2.74 -17.45 25.83
N GLU A 58 3.90 -16.88 25.50
CA GLU A 58 4.09 -15.42 25.37
C GLU A 58 3.29 -14.86 24.18
N ALA A 59 3.24 -15.58 23.05
CA ALA A 59 2.42 -15.21 21.90
C ALA A 59 0.90 -15.30 22.19
N LEU A 60 0.47 -16.29 22.98
CA LEU A 60 -0.92 -16.40 23.45
C LEU A 60 -1.29 -15.31 24.45
N ALA A 61 -0.37 -14.92 25.33
CA ALA A 61 -0.56 -13.80 26.26
C ALA A 61 -0.66 -12.46 25.51
N ALA A 62 0.15 -12.25 24.47
CA ALA A 62 0.11 -11.04 23.63
C ALA A 62 -1.20 -10.91 22.81
N LEU A 63 -1.94 -11.99 22.61
CA LEU A 63 -3.25 -11.99 21.94
C LEU A 63 -4.43 -11.85 22.93
N ALA A 64 -4.17 -11.91 24.24
CA ALA A 64 -5.21 -11.85 25.26
C ALA A 64 -5.55 -10.42 25.72
N ASP A 65 -4.78 -9.40 25.32
CA ASP A 65 -5.04 -8.01 25.67
C ASP A 65 -5.99 -7.32 24.67
N ASP A 66 -7.12 -6.89 25.23
CA ASP A 66 -8.05 -5.84 24.78
C ASP A 66 -8.72 -6.00 23.41
N ALA A 67 -9.68 -6.93 23.36
CA ALA A 67 -10.92 -6.67 22.65
C ALA A 67 -11.58 -5.42 23.27
N ALA A 68 -11.27 -4.25 22.72
CA ALA A 68 -11.95 -3.01 23.01
C ALA A 68 -13.46 -3.26 22.93
N LYS A 69 -14.11 -3.33 24.10
CA LYS A 69 -15.56 -3.31 24.22
C LYS A 69 -16.01 -2.04 23.50
N ALA A 70 -16.55 -2.21 22.30
CA ALA A 70 -17.23 -1.14 21.61
C ALA A 70 -18.29 -0.58 22.57
N GLU A 71 -18.06 0.63 23.07
CA GLU A 71 -19.03 1.40 23.82
C GLU A 71 -20.29 1.49 22.96
N THR A 72 -21.27 0.65 23.29
CA THR A 72 -22.62 0.78 22.79
C THR A 72 -23.10 2.12 23.33
N LYS A 73 -23.10 3.16 22.49
CA LYS A 73 -23.70 4.46 22.79
C LYS A 73 -25.10 4.20 23.32
N GLN A 74 -25.26 4.26 24.64
CA GLN A 74 -26.54 4.02 25.30
C GLN A 74 -27.48 5.13 24.84
N ARG A 75 -28.55 4.77 24.13
CA ARG A 75 -29.58 5.74 23.73
C ARG A 75 -30.21 6.31 25.00
N VAL A 76 -30.17 7.62 25.16
CA VAL A 76 -30.72 8.34 26.32
C VAL A 76 -32.08 8.92 25.93
N ILE A 77 -33.06 8.88 26.84
CA ILE A 77 -34.40 9.46 26.68
C ILE A 77 -34.46 10.75 27.50
N ASP A 78 -34.93 11.83 26.89
CA ASP A 78 -35.23 13.08 27.59
C ASP A 78 -36.58 12.96 28.30
N VAL A 79 -36.59 13.16 29.63
CA VAL A 79 -37.77 13.06 30.49
C VAL A 79 -38.06 14.42 31.11
N GLU A 80 -39.32 14.85 31.06
CA GLU A 80 -39.79 16.10 31.68
C GLU A 80 -40.77 15.78 32.81
N CYS A 81 -40.56 16.39 33.98
CA CYS A 81 -41.45 16.22 35.12
C CYS A 81 -42.74 17.03 34.92
N GLY A 82 -43.88 16.36 34.81
CA GLY A 82 -45.19 17.03 34.68
C GLY A 82 -45.62 17.88 35.88
N TYR A 83 -44.93 17.80 37.03
CA TYR A 83 -45.26 18.56 38.24
C TYR A 83 -44.41 19.82 38.44
N CYS A 84 -43.10 19.76 38.16
CA CYS A 84 -42.18 20.89 38.35
C CYS A 84 -41.44 21.34 37.08
N GLY A 85 -41.70 20.69 35.94
CA GLY A 85 -41.08 21.03 34.64
C GLY A 85 -39.59 20.71 34.51
N ASN A 86 -38.97 20.08 35.51
CA ASN A 86 -37.55 19.74 35.45
C ASN A 86 -37.28 18.70 34.35
N LYS A 87 -36.27 18.94 33.52
CA LYS A 87 -35.87 18.07 32.40
C LYS A 87 -34.58 17.33 32.76
N TRP A 88 -34.55 16.02 32.64
CA TRP A 88 -33.36 15.20 32.85
C TRP A 88 -33.33 14.03 31.87
N THR A 89 -32.19 13.36 31.77
CA THR A 89 -31.97 12.28 30.82
C THR A 89 -31.83 10.94 31.55
N GLU A 90 -32.49 9.89 31.04
CA GLU A 90 -32.45 8.51 31.59
C GLU A 90 -32.13 7.49 30.48
N PRO A 91 -31.44 6.38 30.79
CA PRO A 91 -31.10 5.37 29.79
C PRO A 91 -32.35 4.62 29.30
N LEU A 92 -32.35 4.20 28.02
CA LEU A 92 -33.44 3.46 27.38
C LEU A 92 -33.94 2.22 28.17
N THR A 93 -33.05 1.59 28.97
CA THR A 93 -33.38 0.43 29.83
C THR A 93 -34.37 0.75 30.96
N ARG A 94 -34.65 2.04 31.19
CA ARG A 94 -35.63 2.54 32.14
C ARG A 94 -36.91 3.05 31.49
N ALA A 95 -37.06 2.96 30.16
CA ALA A 95 -38.30 3.25 29.48
C ALA A 95 -39.47 2.47 30.10
N GLY A 96 -40.60 3.14 30.37
CA GLY A 96 -41.78 2.55 30.99
C GLY A 96 -41.69 2.28 32.50
N LYS A 97 -40.51 2.45 33.14
CA LYS A 97 -40.38 2.34 34.61
C LYS A 97 -40.64 3.69 35.28
N ASN A 98 -41.06 3.64 36.54
CA ASN A 98 -41.26 4.84 37.37
C ASN A 98 -39.92 5.26 37.98
N THR A 99 -39.55 6.53 37.83
CA THR A 99 -38.39 7.14 38.50
C THR A 99 -38.83 8.34 39.34
N LEU A 100 -38.05 8.68 40.36
CA LEU A 100 -38.30 9.86 41.18
C LEU A 100 -37.71 11.07 40.48
N CYS A 101 -38.45 12.18 40.42
CA CYS A 101 -37.92 13.43 39.90
C CYS A 101 -36.66 13.83 40.71
N PRO A 102 -35.53 14.12 40.04
CA PRO A 102 -34.27 14.46 40.72
C PRO A 102 -34.30 15.84 41.41
N ASN A 103 -35.32 16.65 41.16
CA ASN A 103 -35.51 17.91 41.88
C ASN A 103 -35.82 17.60 43.36
N PRO A 104 -34.98 18.04 44.33
CA PRO A 104 -35.13 17.72 45.74
C PRO A 104 -36.46 18.17 46.35
N GLU A 105 -37.10 19.19 45.78
CA GLU A 105 -38.39 19.72 46.26
C GLU A 105 -39.59 18.94 45.73
N CYS A 106 -39.49 18.33 44.54
CA CYS A 106 -40.61 17.65 43.91
C CYS A 106 -40.71 16.18 44.33
N ARG A 107 -39.63 15.41 44.15
CA ARG A 107 -39.53 13.95 44.40
C ARG A 107 -40.75 13.10 43.98
N GLN A 108 -41.58 13.60 43.06
CA GLN A 108 -42.74 12.87 42.56
C GLN A 108 -42.31 11.69 41.71
N ARG A 109 -43.10 10.61 41.74
CA ARG A 109 -42.87 9.43 40.90
C ARG A 109 -43.46 9.68 39.53
N ILE A 110 -42.64 9.56 38.49
CA ILE A 110 -43.00 9.87 37.12
C ILE A 110 -42.67 8.66 36.26
N LYS A 111 -43.62 8.26 35.41
CA LYS A 111 -43.41 7.15 34.47
C LYS A 111 -42.61 7.67 33.28
N ILE A 112 -41.44 7.09 33.03
CA ILE A 112 -40.63 7.44 31.85
C ILE A 112 -41.41 7.03 30.60
N PRO A 113 -41.60 7.94 29.61
CA PRO A 113 -42.29 7.61 28.37
C PRO A 113 -41.64 6.39 27.70
N GLU A 114 -42.47 5.44 27.29
CA GLU A 114 -41.99 4.32 26.48
C GLU A 114 -41.58 4.89 25.12
N ALA A 115 -40.30 4.71 24.76
CA ALA A 115 -39.82 5.11 23.45
C ALA A 115 -40.67 4.36 22.42
N LYS A 116 -41.52 5.08 21.68
CA LYS A 116 -42.20 4.51 20.53
C LYS A 116 -41.11 3.94 19.66
N ALA A 117 -41.09 2.62 19.48
CA ALA A 117 -40.20 2.01 18.52
C ALA A 117 -40.55 2.65 17.18
N GLU A 118 -39.71 3.57 16.72
CA GLU A 118 -39.60 3.85 15.30
C GLU A 118 -39.08 2.55 14.69
N GLU A 119 -39.99 1.60 14.48
CA GLU A 119 -39.81 0.59 13.45
C GLU A 119 -39.55 1.40 12.19
N THR A 120 -38.29 1.41 11.75
CA THR A 120 -37.88 1.95 10.46
C THR A 120 -38.86 1.40 9.45
N LEU A 121 -39.77 2.27 9.00
CA LEU A 121 -40.83 1.94 8.06
C LEU A 121 -40.13 1.40 6.81
N ASP A 122 -40.15 0.09 6.63
CA ASP A 122 -39.59 -0.53 5.44
C ASP A 122 -40.48 -0.07 4.28
N TRP A 123 -39.95 0.84 3.46
CA TRP A 123 -40.62 1.39 2.28
C TRP A 123 -41.03 0.31 1.26
N ARG A 124 -40.59 -0.94 1.47
CA ARG A 124 -41.01 -2.11 0.70
C ARG A 124 -42.33 -2.73 1.17
N GLN A 125 -42.78 -2.48 2.41
CA GLN A 125 -44.02 -3.02 2.95
C GLN A 125 -45.25 -2.11 2.72
N THR A 126 -45.07 -0.92 2.16
CA THR A 126 -46.16 -0.01 1.76
C THR A 126 -46.68 -0.23 0.32
N ARG A 127 -46.37 -1.38 -0.30
CA ARG A 127 -46.90 -1.78 -1.61
C ARG A 127 -48.18 -2.61 -1.50
N THR A 128 -49.30 -1.99 -1.17
CA THR A 128 -50.65 -2.56 -1.44
C THR A 128 -51.59 -1.59 -2.15
N LYS A 129 -51.11 -0.44 -2.64
CA LYS A 129 -51.84 0.36 -3.63
C LYS A 129 -51.00 0.43 -4.89
N GLY A 130 -51.49 -0.22 -5.95
CA GLY A 130 -50.89 -0.18 -7.27
C GLY A 130 -50.83 1.25 -7.85
N PRO A 131 -50.15 1.43 -8.99
CA PRO A 131 -50.09 2.72 -9.68
C PRO A 131 -51.50 3.25 -9.93
N SER A 132 -51.70 4.56 -9.70
CA SER A 132 -52.99 5.28 -9.67
C SER A 132 -53.83 5.27 -10.96
N LEU A 133 -53.45 4.47 -11.95
CA LEU A 133 -54.13 4.30 -13.24
C LEU A 133 -54.51 2.85 -13.54
N ALA A 134 -54.22 1.89 -12.65
CA ALA A 134 -54.79 0.55 -12.74
C ALA A 134 -56.26 0.63 -12.30
N LYS A 135 -57.16 0.59 -13.27
CA LYS A 135 -58.61 0.54 -13.06
C LYS A 135 -58.93 -0.74 -12.29
N ASP A 136 -59.28 -0.62 -11.01
CA ASP A 136 -59.81 -1.73 -10.21
C ASP A 136 -61.12 -2.19 -10.85
N ASN A 137 -61.06 -3.27 -11.61
CA ASN A 137 -62.24 -3.96 -12.13
C ASN A 137 -62.89 -4.75 -10.97
N GLN A 138 -63.43 -4.04 -9.98
CA GLN A 138 -64.49 -4.58 -9.12
C GLN A 138 -65.78 -4.65 -9.94
N LEU A 139 -65.82 -5.62 -10.85
CA LEU A 139 -67.07 -6.11 -11.41
C LEU A 139 -67.93 -6.60 -10.24
N GLN A 140 -69.13 -6.05 -10.13
CA GLN A 140 -70.16 -6.50 -9.21
C GLN A 140 -70.30 -8.03 -9.34
N LYS A 141 -69.98 -8.76 -8.27
CA LYS A 141 -70.30 -10.19 -8.17
C LYS A 141 -71.79 -10.35 -8.38
N LEU A 142 -72.18 -10.97 -9.49
CA LEU A 142 -73.55 -11.37 -9.75
C LEU A 142 -73.97 -12.36 -8.68
N GLU A 143 -75.08 -12.06 -8.00
CA GLU A 143 -75.69 -12.90 -6.97
C GLU A 143 -75.95 -14.31 -7.55
N GLY A 144 -75.23 -15.32 -7.07
CA GLY A 144 -75.43 -16.73 -7.44
C GLY A 144 -74.35 -17.39 -8.31
N VAL A 145 -73.28 -16.68 -8.71
CA VAL A 145 -72.17 -17.29 -9.47
C VAL A 145 -70.97 -17.50 -8.55
N GLN A 146 -70.68 -18.76 -8.19
CA GLN A 146 -69.47 -19.13 -7.45
C GLN A 146 -68.24 -18.96 -8.35
N ASP A 147 -67.38 -18.01 -8.00
CA ASP A 147 -66.11 -17.76 -8.68
C ASP A 147 -65.10 -18.88 -8.36
N ALA A 148 -64.36 -19.36 -9.36
CA ALA A 148 -63.34 -20.41 -9.16
C ALA A 148 -62.18 -19.99 -8.24
N ALA A 149 -62.04 -18.68 -7.97
CA ALA A 149 -61.10 -18.13 -6.98
C ALA A 149 -61.64 -18.18 -5.54
N GLU A 150 -62.92 -18.51 -5.35
CA GLU A 150 -63.61 -18.65 -4.06
C GLU A 150 -63.81 -20.12 -3.68
N VAL A 151 -63.10 -21.04 -4.35
CA VAL A 151 -62.88 -22.40 -3.85
C VAL A 151 -62.03 -22.26 -2.59
N VAL A 152 -62.70 -22.03 -1.46
CA VAL A 152 -62.15 -22.17 -0.12
C VAL A 152 -61.63 -23.59 -0.07
N ASN A 153 -60.30 -23.75 -0.15
CA ASN A 153 -59.64 -25.01 0.15
C ASN A 153 -60.24 -25.52 1.45
N VAL A 154 -60.92 -26.67 1.38
CA VAL A 154 -61.62 -27.27 2.51
C VAL A 154 -60.62 -27.32 3.65
N SER A 155 -60.88 -26.53 4.70
CA SER A 155 -59.92 -26.38 5.79
C SER A 155 -59.60 -27.76 6.37
N HIS A 156 -58.36 -27.98 6.79
CA HIS A 156 -57.94 -29.25 7.37
C HIS A 156 -58.84 -29.67 8.55
N THR A 157 -59.47 -28.71 9.21
CA THR A 157 -60.52 -28.89 10.22
C THR A 157 -61.81 -29.48 9.65
N ALA A 158 -62.34 -28.97 8.53
CA ALA A 158 -63.53 -29.52 7.89
C ALA A 158 -63.32 -30.94 7.32
N LEU A 159 -62.11 -31.24 6.81
CA LEU A 159 -61.74 -32.61 6.39
C LEU A 159 -61.57 -33.59 7.56
N LYS A 160 -61.10 -33.10 8.72
CA LYS A 160 -61.03 -33.89 9.96
C LYS A 160 -62.42 -34.13 10.57
N GLU A 161 -63.30 -33.14 10.52
CA GLU A 161 -64.68 -33.25 11.04
C GLU A 161 -65.56 -34.16 10.18
N ALA A 162 -65.28 -34.25 8.87
CA ALA A 162 -65.98 -35.15 7.95
C ALA A 162 -65.45 -36.60 7.95
N ASP A 163 -64.48 -36.94 8.80
CA ASP A 163 -63.82 -38.26 8.89
C ASP A 163 -63.29 -38.82 7.54
N ALA A 164 -63.12 -37.93 6.55
CA ALA A 164 -62.74 -38.29 5.18
C ALA A 164 -61.22 -38.51 5.01
N THR A 165 -60.45 -38.41 6.10
CA THR A 165 -59.00 -38.65 6.12
C THR A 165 -58.65 -39.86 6.95
N GLY A 166 -59.23 -41.02 6.65
CA GLY A 166 -58.86 -42.32 7.23
C GLY A 166 -57.48 -42.85 6.81
N ILE A 167 -56.53 -41.95 6.53
CA ILE A 167 -55.15 -42.29 6.19
C ILE A 167 -54.32 -41.98 7.43
N GLU A 168 -54.08 -42.98 8.27
CA GLU A 168 -53.03 -42.92 9.30
C GLU A 168 -51.69 -42.69 8.61
N LEU A 169 -51.29 -41.42 8.51
CA LEU A 169 -49.95 -41.06 8.05
C LEU A 169 -48.96 -41.44 9.14
N GLU A 170 -48.26 -42.56 8.93
CA GLU A 170 -47.14 -42.95 9.77
C GLU A 170 -46.17 -41.76 9.94
N PRO A 171 -45.75 -41.43 11.18
CA PRO A 171 -44.90 -40.28 11.43
C PRO A 171 -43.58 -40.45 10.66
N ARG A 172 -43.37 -39.59 9.66
CA ARG A 172 -42.14 -39.62 8.85
C ARG A 172 -40.92 -39.67 9.77
N PRO A 173 -39.99 -40.62 9.55
CA PRO A 173 -38.85 -40.81 10.43
C PRO A 173 -38.04 -39.52 10.52
N LEU A 174 -37.53 -39.21 11.72
CA LEU A 174 -36.82 -37.96 12.01
C LEU A 174 -35.68 -37.70 11.00
N LYS A 175 -35.00 -38.77 10.55
CA LYS A 175 -33.97 -38.74 9.51
C LYS A 175 -34.45 -38.08 8.22
N GLN A 176 -35.69 -38.35 7.80
CA GLN A 176 -36.26 -37.78 6.58
C GLN A 176 -36.59 -36.30 6.76
N LYS A 177 -37.09 -35.88 7.94
CA LYS A 177 -37.32 -34.46 8.26
C LYS A 177 -36.01 -33.66 8.28
N VAL A 178 -34.96 -34.21 8.90
CA VAL A 178 -33.63 -33.58 8.94
C VAL A 178 -33.04 -33.49 7.53
N MET A 179 -33.15 -34.54 6.72
CA MET A 179 -32.67 -34.53 5.34
C MET A 179 -33.37 -33.45 4.50
N PHE A 180 -34.70 -33.31 4.58
CA PHE A 180 -35.41 -32.24 3.87
C PHE A 180 -35.01 -30.84 4.35
N ALA A 181 -34.79 -30.66 5.66
CA ALA A 181 -34.29 -29.40 6.20
C ALA A 181 -32.87 -29.08 5.68
N LEU A 182 -31.98 -30.06 5.61
CA LEU A 182 -30.63 -29.89 5.05
C LEU A 182 -30.65 -29.58 3.54
N ILE A 183 -31.55 -30.20 2.77
CA ILE A 183 -31.71 -29.88 1.35
C ILE A 183 -32.22 -28.45 1.18
N ALA A 184 -33.23 -28.04 1.95
CA ALA A 184 -33.75 -26.67 1.90
C ALA A 184 -32.66 -25.65 2.29
N LEU A 185 -31.90 -25.92 3.35
CA LEU A 185 -30.75 -25.09 3.75
C LEU A 185 -29.65 -25.05 2.68
N GLY A 186 -29.37 -26.18 2.04
CA GLY A 186 -28.41 -26.29 0.95
C GLY A 186 -28.84 -25.48 -0.29
N LEU A 187 -30.12 -25.51 -0.65
CA LEU A 187 -30.68 -24.72 -1.75
C LEU A 187 -30.66 -23.23 -1.44
N VAL A 188 -31.05 -22.83 -0.23
CA VAL A 188 -30.98 -21.42 0.20
C VAL A 188 -29.53 -20.95 0.24
N GLY A 189 -28.62 -21.74 0.81
CA GLY A 189 -27.19 -21.45 0.84
C GLY A 189 -26.58 -21.34 -0.57
N GLY A 190 -26.93 -22.27 -1.46
CA GLY A 190 -26.52 -22.25 -2.86
C GLY A 190 -27.05 -21.03 -3.62
N LEU A 191 -28.30 -20.62 -3.38
CA LEU A 191 -28.89 -19.43 -3.99
C LEU A 191 -28.22 -18.15 -3.48
N VAL A 192 -27.96 -18.03 -2.18
CA VAL A 192 -27.24 -16.90 -1.60
C VAL A 192 -25.82 -16.81 -2.17
N LEU A 193 -25.07 -17.93 -2.20
CA LEU A 193 -23.73 -17.99 -2.79
C LEU A 193 -23.76 -17.66 -4.29
N GLY A 194 -24.75 -18.15 -5.03
CA GLY A 194 -24.93 -17.86 -6.45
C GLY A 194 -25.21 -16.38 -6.73
N VAL A 195 -26.05 -15.73 -5.91
CA VAL A 195 -26.31 -14.29 -6.00
C VAL A 195 -25.04 -13.50 -5.68
N LEU A 196 -24.31 -13.85 -4.61
CA LEU A 196 -23.06 -13.19 -4.24
C LEU A 196 -21.98 -13.32 -5.33
N GLN A 197 -21.85 -14.50 -5.95
CA GLN A 197 -20.91 -14.73 -7.06
C GLN A 197 -21.33 -13.98 -8.33
N LEU A 198 -22.62 -13.90 -8.62
CA LEU A 198 -23.13 -13.15 -9.77
C LEU A 198 -22.96 -11.63 -9.58
N THR A 199 -23.17 -11.11 -8.37
CA THR A 199 -22.90 -9.70 -8.07
C THR A 199 -21.41 -9.39 -8.18
N ARG A 200 -20.54 -10.24 -7.62
CA ARG A 200 -19.08 -10.05 -7.69
C ARG A 200 -18.52 -10.14 -9.11
N SER A 201 -18.98 -11.10 -9.91
CA SER A 201 -18.55 -11.20 -11.32
C SER A 201 -19.06 -10.03 -12.17
N ARG A 202 -20.22 -9.44 -11.82
CA ARG A 202 -20.72 -8.22 -12.49
C ARG A 202 -19.91 -7.00 -12.11
N THR A 203 -19.51 -6.84 -10.85
CA THR A 203 -18.67 -5.70 -10.41
C THR A 203 -17.27 -5.79 -11.03
N GLU A 204 -16.65 -6.98 -11.02
CA GLU A 204 -15.34 -7.20 -11.64
C GLU A 204 -15.35 -6.87 -13.15
N LYS A 205 -16.36 -7.33 -13.90
CA LYS A 205 -16.53 -7.01 -15.33
C LYS A 205 -16.75 -5.52 -15.58
N VAL A 206 -17.35 -4.83 -14.63
CA VAL A 206 -17.66 -3.41 -14.72
C VAL A 206 -16.41 -2.57 -14.50
N GLU A 207 -15.59 -2.90 -13.52
CA GLU A 207 -14.30 -2.26 -13.24
C GLU A 207 -13.33 -2.48 -14.40
N ASP A 208 -13.20 -3.72 -14.86
CA ASP A 208 -12.40 -4.08 -16.03
C ASP A 208 -12.80 -3.28 -17.27
N ARG A 209 -14.11 -3.15 -17.52
CA ARG A 209 -14.62 -2.36 -18.64
C ARG A 209 -14.23 -0.89 -18.50
N LEU A 210 -14.33 -0.32 -17.29
CA LEU A 210 -13.97 1.08 -17.06
C LEU A 210 -12.48 1.33 -17.30
N MET A 211 -11.61 0.40 -16.88
CA MET A 211 -10.17 0.49 -17.17
C MET A 211 -9.87 0.33 -18.67
N GLN A 212 -10.55 -0.59 -19.36
CA GLN A 212 -10.42 -0.75 -20.81
C GLN A 212 -10.90 0.49 -21.58
N GLU A 213 -12.03 1.07 -21.18
CA GLU A 213 -12.55 2.33 -21.72
C GLU A 213 -11.54 3.46 -21.51
N ALA A 214 -10.95 3.57 -20.31
CA ALA A 214 -9.90 4.55 -20.02
C ALA A 214 -8.69 4.41 -20.96
N VAL A 215 -8.14 3.20 -21.10
CA VAL A 215 -6.99 2.96 -22.00
C VAL A 215 -7.35 3.26 -23.46
N ALA A 216 -8.55 2.88 -23.91
CA ALA A 216 -9.01 3.10 -25.28
C ALA A 216 -9.27 4.59 -25.58
N GLU A 217 -9.86 5.33 -24.64
CA GLU A 217 -10.07 6.78 -24.78
C GLU A 217 -8.72 7.52 -24.75
N PHE A 218 -7.80 7.14 -23.86
CA PHE A 218 -6.46 7.70 -23.87
C PHE A 218 -5.77 7.50 -25.21
N ALA A 219 -5.85 6.31 -25.81
CA ALA A 219 -5.26 6.05 -27.12
C ALA A 219 -5.82 6.96 -28.24
N LYS A 220 -7.09 7.39 -28.14
CA LYS A 220 -7.71 8.33 -29.09
C LYS A 220 -7.27 9.77 -28.85
N GLU A 221 -7.17 10.18 -27.60
CA GLU A 221 -6.81 11.55 -27.20
C GLU A 221 -5.28 11.78 -27.14
N ALA A 222 -4.47 10.72 -27.25
CA ALA A 222 -3.02 10.78 -27.05
C ALA A 222 -2.30 11.75 -28.00
N ASP A 223 -2.87 12.02 -29.18
CA ASP A 223 -2.31 12.95 -30.17
C ASP A 223 -2.67 14.42 -29.90
N ALA A 224 -3.66 14.69 -29.04
CA ALA A 224 -4.00 16.04 -28.60
C ALA A 224 -3.07 16.57 -27.49
N LEU A 225 -2.29 15.67 -26.87
CA LEU A 225 -1.37 15.97 -25.78
C LEU A 225 -0.02 16.49 -26.28
N PRO A 226 0.77 17.18 -25.43
CA PRO A 226 2.11 17.63 -25.78
C PRO A 226 3.01 16.45 -26.16
N LYS A 227 3.75 16.57 -27.26
CA LYS A 227 4.58 15.47 -27.79
C LYS A 227 5.67 15.02 -26.81
N ASP A 228 6.19 15.96 -26.02
CA ASP A 228 7.17 15.76 -24.95
C ASP A 228 6.58 15.03 -23.73
N GLU A 229 5.29 15.23 -23.46
CA GLU A 229 4.59 14.62 -22.31
C GLU A 229 3.91 13.29 -22.65
N LYS A 230 3.62 13.04 -23.93
CA LYS A 230 2.96 11.81 -24.41
C LYS A 230 3.61 10.53 -23.87
N PRO A 231 4.95 10.35 -23.85
CA PRO A 231 5.56 9.14 -23.30
C PRO A 231 5.33 8.98 -21.78
N LEU A 232 5.39 10.07 -21.01
CA LEU A 232 5.14 10.05 -19.56
C LEU A 232 3.68 9.71 -19.25
N LEU A 233 2.74 10.34 -19.95
CA LEU A 233 1.31 10.09 -19.81
C LEU A 233 0.95 8.66 -20.19
N THR A 234 1.57 8.14 -21.26
CA THR A 234 1.43 6.75 -21.68
C THR A 234 1.93 5.80 -20.58
N ALA A 235 3.08 6.11 -19.97
CA ALA A 235 3.62 5.32 -18.88
C ALA A 235 2.72 5.31 -17.64
N VAL A 236 2.17 6.47 -17.24
CA VAL A 236 1.23 6.58 -16.12
C VAL A 236 -0.03 5.75 -16.37
N MET A 237 -0.62 5.84 -17.56
CA MET A 237 -1.83 5.08 -17.90
C MET A 237 -1.57 3.57 -17.85
N HIS A 238 -0.47 3.11 -18.46
CA HIS A 238 -0.13 1.69 -18.45
C HIS A 238 0.31 1.18 -17.07
N ALA A 239 0.95 2.01 -16.24
CA ALA A 239 1.24 1.65 -14.85
C ALA A 239 -0.04 1.47 -14.03
N ALA A 240 -1.03 2.37 -14.20
CA ALA A 240 -2.33 2.24 -13.55
C ALA A 240 -3.11 0.99 -14.02
N ALA A 241 -3.11 0.72 -15.33
CA ALA A 241 -3.71 -0.49 -15.90
C ALA A 241 -3.02 -1.77 -15.37
N GLY A 242 -1.69 -1.74 -15.25
CA GLY A 242 -0.91 -2.83 -14.66
C GLY A 242 -1.25 -3.08 -13.20
N GLU A 243 -1.37 -2.02 -12.40
CA GLU A 243 -1.78 -2.14 -10.99
C GLU A 243 -3.19 -2.74 -10.86
N HIS A 244 -4.12 -2.27 -11.68
CA HIS A 244 -5.51 -2.75 -11.70
C HIS A 244 -5.56 -4.24 -12.03
N ALA A 245 -4.90 -4.66 -13.12
CA ALA A 245 -4.85 -6.06 -13.51
C ALA A 245 -4.24 -6.93 -12.39
N LEU A 246 -3.14 -6.49 -11.77
CA LEU A 246 -2.45 -7.25 -10.73
C LEU A 246 -3.33 -7.56 -9.50
N ARG A 247 -4.27 -6.67 -9.17
CA ARG A 247 -5.14 -6.78 -7.99
C ARG A 247 -6.20 -7.88 -8.09
N HIS A 248 -6.50 -8.38 -9.29
CA HIS A 248 -7.45 -9.49 -9.47
C HIS A 248 -6.91 -10.83 -8.98
N ASN A 249 -5.59 -10.96 -8.80
CA ASN A 249 -4.95 -12.20 -8.32
C ASN A 249 -5.29 -13.45 -9.17
N THR A 250 -5.46 -13.28 -10.48
CA THR A 250 -5.62 -14.39 -11.43
C THR A 250 -4.43 -14.47 -12.37
N LYS A 251 -4.18 -15.66 -12.92
CA LYS A 251 -3.06 -15.91 -13.84
C LYS A 251 -3.15 -15.10 -15.14
N GLU A 252 -4.36 -14.95 -15.68
CA GLU A 252 -4.62 -14.17 -16.90
C GLU A 252 -4.33 -12.69 -16.66
N LYS A 253 -4.83 -12.17 -15.53
CA LYS A 253 -4.64 -10.77 -15.14
C LYS A 253 -3.21 -10.47 -14.71
N PHE A 254 -2.49 -11.45 -14.18
CA PHE A 254 -1.06 -11.33 -13.90
C PHE A 254 -0.25 -11.11 -15.19
N LYS A 255 -0.53 -11.87 -16.27
CA LYS A 255 0.11 -11.65 -17.57
C LYS A 255 -0.22 -10.29 -18.14
N GLU A 256 -1.50 -9.88 -18.06
CA GLU A 256 -1.93 -8.54 -18.45
C GLU A 256 -1.14 -7.48 -17.68
N ALA A 257 -1.00 -7.61 -16.36
CA ALA A 257 -0.23 -6.68 -15.54
C ALA A 257 1.23 -6.56 -15.98
N MET A 258 1.90 -7.70 -16.25
CA MET A 258 3.27 -7.74 -16.77
C MET A 258 3.40 -7.01 -18.11
N ASP A 259 2.47 -7.25 -19.04
CA ASP A 259 2.47 -6.59 -20.36
C ASP A 259 2.25 -5.08 -20.23
N GLN A 260 1.34 -4.65 -19.35
CA GLN A 260 1.08 -3.23 -19.12
C GLN A 260 2.30 -2.54 -18.48
N TYR A 261 2.94 -3.13 -17.47
CA TYR A 261 4.16 -2.56 -16.89
C TYR A 261 5.33 -2.54 -17.89
N ALA A 262 5.45 -3.55 -18.76
CA ALA A 262 6.44 -3.53 -19.83
C ALA A 262 6.19 -2.38 -20.83
N LYS A 263 4.93 -2.12 -21.22
CA LYS A 263 4.56 -0.96 -22.05
C LYS A 263 4.86 0.36 -21.36
N ALA A 264 4.58 0.47 -20.05
CA ALA A 264 4.91 1.65 -19.27
C ALA A 264 6.42 1.92 -19.28
N ARG A 265 7.23 0.88 -19.06
CA ARG A 265 8.69 0.96 -19.11
C ARG A 265 9.20 1.37 -20.50
N GLU A 266 8.63 0.82 -21.57
CA GLU A 266 9.01 1.17 -22.95
C GLU A 266 8.72 2.64 -23.24
N ALA A 267 7.56 3.15 -22.83
CA ALA A 267 7.23 4.56 -22.98
C ALA A 267 8.24 5.47 -22.25
N LEU A 268 8.74 5.05 -21.08
CA LEU A 268 9.77 5.75 -20.31
C LEU A 268 11.19 5.62 -20.89
N ARG A 269 11.42 4.87 -21.97
CA ARG A 269 12.73 4.88 -22.65
C ARG A 269 12.96 6.15 -23.45
N VAL A 270 11.90 6.88 -23.79
CA VAL A 270 11.97 8.07 -24.63
C VAL A 270 12.30 9.30 -23.78
N GLY A 271 13.40 9.98 -24.12
CA GLY A 271 13.83 11.24 -23.50
C GLY A 271 14.52 11.08 -22.14
N THR A 272 15.04 12.19 -21.62
CA THR A 272 15.68 12.27 -20.29
C THR A 272 15.24 13.57 -19.60
N SER A 273 14.15 13.51 -18.84
CA SER A 273 13.68 14.65 -18.02
C SER A 273 13.66 14.28 -16.53
N PRO A 274 13.70 15.26 -15.62
CA PRO A 274 13.55 14.98 -14.20
C PRO A 274 12.21 14.35 -13.84
N ALA A 275 11.11 14.79 -14.48
CA ALA A 275 9.79 14.20 -14.31
C ALA A 275 9.75 12.73 -14.78
N ARG A 276 10.43 12.40 -15.89
CA ARG A 276 10.61 11.02 -16.34
C ARG A 276 11.29 10.15 -15.28
N ASN A 277 12.36 10.65 -14.67
CA ASN A 277 13.07 9.89 -13.65
C ASN A 277 12.15 9.60 -12.45
N ALA A 278 11.36 10.58 -12.02
CA ALA A 278 10.37 10.39 -10.97
C ALA A 278 9.25 9.39 -11.35
N ALA A 279 8.79 9.40 -12.61
CA ALA A 279 7.86 8.39 -13.11
C ALA A 279 8.47 6.97 -13.15
N CYS A 280 9.74 6.83 -13.55
CA CYS A 280 10.47 5.57 -13.47
C CYS A 280 10.57 5.06 -12.02
N ALA A 281 10.76 5.95 -11.04
CA ALA A 281 10.79 5.59 -9.63
C ALA A 281 9.43 5.05 -9.14
N GLU A 282 8.31 5.67 -9.52
CA GLU A 282 6.98 5.12 -9.18
C GLU A 282 6.72 3.78 -9.88
N LEU A 283 7.16 3.62 -11.14
CA LEU A 283 7.04 2.35 -11.85
C LEU A 283 7.88 1.25 -11.17
N ALA A 284 9.11 1.56 -10.75
CA ALA A 284 9.98 0.64 -10.02
C ALA A 284 9.31 0.16 -8.71
N LEU A 285 8.59 1.05 -8.02
CA LEU A 285 7.83 0.70 -6.82
C LEU A 285 6.58 -0.13 -7.15
N ALA A 286 5.90 0.16 -8.25
CA ALA A 286 4.77 -0.64 -8.73
C ALA A 286 5.21 -2.08 -9.06
N PHE A 287 6.41 -2.27 -9.62
CA PHE A 287 6.99 -3.59 -9.87
C PHE A 287 7.12 -4.43 -8.59
N LEU A 288 7.37 -3.83 -7.42
CA LEU A 288 7.46 -4.57 -6.16
C LEU A 288 6.15 -5.29 -5.81
N ALA A 289 5.00 -4.82 -6.31
CA ALA A 289 3.71 -5.47 -6.10
C ALA A 289 3.58 -6.82 -6.84
N LEU A 290 4.35 -7.03 -7.90
CA LEU A 290 4.37 -8.30 -8.65
C LEU A 290 5.04 -9.43 -7.85
N GLY A 291 5.84 -9.09 -6.84
CA GLY A 291 6.53 -10.05 -5.99
C GLY A 291 5.55 -10.75 -5.05
N GLY A 292 5.62 -12.07 -4.99
CA GLY A 292 4.78 -12.89 -4.13
C GLY A 292 5.56 -13.94 -3.35
N THR A 293 4.82 -14.76 -2.63
CA THR A 293 5.34 -15.98 -2.00
C THR A 293 5.74 -17.02 -3.05
N GLU A 294 6.53 -18.02 -2.65
CA GLU A 294 6.88 -19.14 -3.53
C GLU A 294 5.65 -19.89 -4.07
N GLN A 295 4.57 -19.95 -3.30
CA GLN A 295 3.32 -20.57 -3.74
C GLN A 295 2.62 -19.74 -4.81
N GLU A 296 2.45 -18.44 -4.60
CA GLU A 296 1.85 -17.55 -5.61
C GLU A 296 2.67 -17.50 -6.91
N ALA A 297 4.00 -17.64 -6.80
CA ALA A 297 4.89 -17.75 -7.94
C ALA A 297 4.70 -19.07 -8.71
N ARG A 298 4.54 -20.19 -8.01
CA ARG A 298 4.20 -21.50 -8.61
C ARG A 298 2.83 -21.46 -9.30
N ASP A 299 1.88 -20.76 -8.70
CA ASP A 299 0.52 -20.59 -9.22
C ASP A 299 0.45 -19.54 -10.37
N GLN A 300 1.57 -18.88 -10.67
CA GLN A 300 1.69 -17.84 -11.71
C GLN A 300 0.74 -16.65 -11.50
N VAL A 301 0.43 -16.35 -10.23
CA VAL A 301 -0.34 -15.17 -9.81
C VAL A 301 0.59 -14.02 -9.44
N ARG A 302 1.85 -14.35 -9.11
CA ARG A 302 2.97 -13.43 -8.81
C ARG A 302 4.26 -13.97 -9.42
N ILE A 303 5.34 -13.20 -9.34
CA ILE A 303 6.70 -13.64 -9.68
C ILE A 303 7.58 -13.72 -8.44
N ARG A 304 8.67 -14.49 -8.56
CA ARG A 304 9.66 -14.65 -7.50
C ARG A 304 10.50 -13.40 -7.33
N TRP A 305 11.02 -13.24 -6.12
CA TRP A 305 11.88 -12.11 -5.76
C TRP A 305 13.28 -12.22 -6.37
N MET A 306 13.93 -13.37 -6.23
CA MET A 306 15.32 -13.60 -6.68
C MET A 306 15.41 -14.79 -7.65
N PRO A 307 16.43 -14.83 -8.51
CA PRO A 307 16.79 -16.03 -9.25
C PRO A 307 17.39 -17.05 -8.28
N GLU A 308 16.69 -18.14 -8.00
CA GLU A 308 17.28 -19.23 -7.20
C GLU A 308 18.24 -20.05 -8.05
N ALA A 309 19.47 -20.24 -7.54
CA ALA A 309 20.51 -21.03 -8.21
C ALA A 309 20.15 -22.52 -8.41
N ASN A 310 19.17 -23.05 -7.65
CA ASN A 310 18.90 -24.48 -7.58
C ASN A 310 17.57 -24.93 -8.19
N LEU A 311 16.78 -24.04 -8.79
CA LEU A 311 15.55 -24.47 -9.47
C LEU A 311 15.86 -25.05 -10.83
N LYS A 312 15.53 -26.34 -10.98
CA LYS A 312 15.41 -26.99 -12.27
C LYS A 312 14.20 -26.42 -13.00
N THR A 313 14.41 -25.39 -13.79
CA THR A 313 13.38 -24.86 -14.70
C THR A 313 13.10 -25.89 -15.79
N ARG A 314 11.87 -25.93 -16.29
CA ARG A 314 11.58 -26.76 -17.47
C ARG A 314 12.41 -26.20 -18.62
N PRO A 315 13.00 -27.04 -19.49
CA PRO A 315 13.66 -26.56 -20.70
C PRO A 315 12.71 -25.60 -21.45
N ASN A 316 13.17 -24.37 -21.70
CA ASN A 316 12.45 -23.25 -22.34
C ASN A 316 11.50 -22.41 -21.45
N GLU A 317 11.37 -22.68 -20.16
CA GLU A 317 10.61 -21.79 -19.27
C GLU A 317 11.48 -20.58 -18.88
N ARG A 318 11.15 -19.40 -19.41
CA ARG A 318 11.76 -18.13 -18.96
C ARG A 318 11.21 -17.79 -17.58
N VAL A 319 12.08 -17.82 -16.58
CA VAL A 319 11.75 -17.39 -15.22
C VAL A 319 11.86 -15.88 -15.17
N PHE A 320 10.75 -15.20 -14.97
CA PHE A 320 10.74 -13.78 -14.67
C PHE A 320 10.90 -13.60 -13.16
N THR A 321 11.84 -12.75 -12.75
CA THR A 321 12.05 -12.40 -11.34
C THR A 321 11.87 -10.89 -11.15
N ILE A 322 11.49 -10.49 -9.94
CA ILE A 322 11.42 -9.08 -9.55
C ILE A 322 12.80 -8.45 -9.70
N PHE A 323 13.86 -9.18 -9.35
CA PHE A 323 15.23 -8.72 -9.53
C PHE A 323 15.51 -8.24 -10.96
N GLU A 324 15.19 -9.07 -11.97
CA GLU A 324 15.42 -8.72 -13.38
C GLU A 324 14.54 -7.58 -13.87
N GLU A 325 13.25 -7.59 -13.54
CA GLU A 325 12.32 -6.55 -14.00
C GLU A 325 12.60 -5.20 -13.33
N LEU A 326 12.98 -5.22 -12.06
CA LEU A 326 13.41 -4.03 -11.34
C LEU A 326 14.75 -3.53 -11.89
N GLN A 327 15.73 -4.39 -12.15
CA GLN A 327 17.00 -4.00 -12.78
C GLN A 327 16.76 -3.26 -14.11
N LYS A 328 15.99 -3.85 -15.03
CA LYS A 328 15.64 -3.23 -16.32
C LYS A 328 14.98 -1.85 -16.17
N THR A 329 14.24 -1.63 -15.10
CA THR A 329 13.56 -0.37 -14.81
C THR A 329 14.51 0.65 -14.17
N LEU A 330 15.38 0.20 -13.26
CA LEU A 330 16.40 1.03 -12.61
C LEU A 330 17.50 1.47 -13.59
N ASP A 331 17.82 0.67 -14.60
CA ASP A 331 18.74 1.04 -15.68
C ASP A 331 18.28 2.32 -16.41
N LEU A 332 16.97 2.59 -16.47
CA LEU A 332 16.43 3.81 -17.07
C LEU A 332 16.80 5.08 -16.31
N VAL A 333 17.14 4.97 -15.02
CA VAL A 333 17.52 6.08 -14.14
C VAL A 333 18.95 5.98 -13.62
N ALA A 334 19.75 5.03 -14.12
CA ALA A 334 21.17 4.90 -13.75
C ALA A 334 21.99 6.17 -14.09
N GLY A 335 21.61 6.89 -15.16
CA GLY A 335 22.21 8.18 -15.54
C GLY A 335 21.58 9.41 -14.87
N ALA A 336 20.65 9.25 -13.93
CA ALA A 336 20.02 10.37 -13.24
C ALA A 336 20.97 10.99 -12.18
N ASP A 337 20.58 12.17 -11.70
CA ASP A 337 21.29 12.89 -10.63
C ASP A 337 21.59 11.97 -9.42
N PRO A 338 22.81 12.00 -8.85
CA PRO A 338 23.16 11.15 -7.73
C PRO A 338 22.23 11.29 -6.52
N GLU A 339 21.72 12.49 -6.23
CA GLU A 339 20.78 12.71 -5.13
C GLU A 339 19.44 12.02 -5.40
N PHE A 340 18.95 12.11 -6.64
CA PHE A 340 17.74 11.38 -7.05
C PHE A 340 17.89 9.87 -6.84
N ARG A 341 18.99 9.29 -7.36
CA ARG A 341 19.26 7.85 -7.21
C ARG A 341 19.35 7.45 -5.74
N THR A 342 19.94 8.30 -4.89
CA THR A 342 20.04 8.07 -3.45
C THR A 342 18.67 8.09 -2.75
N HIS A 343 17.80 9.04 -3.10
CA HIS A 343 16.42 9.08 -2.57
C HIS A 343 15.60 7.87 -3.02
N LEU A 344 15.75 7.46 -4.28
CA LEU A 344 15.13 6.25 -4.80
C LEU A 344 15.62 4.99 -4.07
N ALA A 345 16.93 4.88 -3.85
CA ALA A 345 17.52 3.77 -3.11
C ALA A 345 16.95 3.66 -1.70
N ARG A 346 16.80 4.78 -0.96
CA ARG A 346 16.18 4.79 0.36
C ARG A 346 14.73 4.33 0.33
N ARG A 347 13.94 4.86 -0.60
CA ARG A 347 12.52 4.50 -0.72
C ARG A 347 12.35 3.02 -1.09
N LEU A 348 13.12 2.51 -2.05
CA LEU A 348 13.09 1.09 -2.42
C LEU A 348 13.55 0.19 -1.27
N ALA A 349 14.59 0.59 -0.52
CA ALA A 349 15.06 -0.18 0.63
C ALA A 349 13.98 -0.31 1.71
N ARG A 350 13.27 0.78 2.02
CA ARG A 350 12.14 0.76 2.97
C ARG A 350 11.01 -0.16 2.50
N GLU A 351 10.62 -0.05 1.24
CA GLU A 351 9.52 -0.83 0.67
C GLU A 351 9.85 -2.32 0.54
N LEU A 352 11.07 -2.66 0.12
CA LEU A 352 11.55 -4.04 0.08
C LEU A 352 11.66 -4.63 1.49
N THR A 353 12.13 -3.85 2.47
CA THR A 353 12.21 -4.31 3.86
C THR A 353 10.82 -4.54 4.46
N ALA A 354 9.88 -3.63 4.22
CA ALA A 354 8.48 -3.79 4.64
C ALA A 354 7.82 -5.04 4.04
N ARG A 355 8.28 -5.51 2.88
CA ARG A 355 7.84 -6.75 2.22
C ARG A 355 8.64 -7.99 2.63
N GLY A 356 9.54 -7.87 3.60
CA GLY A 356 10.39 -8.98 4.06
C GLY A 356 11.48 -9.37 3.07
N GLN A 357 11.89 -8.47 2.18
CA GLN A 357 12.91 -8.68 1.13
C GLN A 357 14.15 -7.77 1.27
N PRO A 358 14.75 -7.61 2.47
CA PRO A 358 15.91 -6.74 2.65
C PRO A 358 17.16 -7.23 1.89
N VAL A 359 17.26 -8.53 1.62
CA VAL A 359 18.38 -9.10 0.83
C VAL A 359 18.35 -8.56 -0.60
N VAL A 360 17.18 -8.51 -1.23
CA VAL A 360 17.01 -7.94 -2.58
C VAL A 360 17.46 -6.48 -2.59
N ALA A 361 17.14 -5.70 -1.54
CA ALA A 361 17.55 -4.31 -1.45
C ALA A 361 19.07 -4.14 -1.42
N VAL A 362 19.78 -4.95 -0.62
CA VAL A 362 21.25 -4.88 -0.47
C VAL A 362 21.98 -5.30 -1.76
N GLU A 363 21.51 -6.36 -2.42
CA GLU A 363 22.21 -6.92 -3.57
C GLU A 363 21.90 -6.17 -4.88
N LEU A 364 20.64 -5.77 -5.10
CA LEU A 364 20.21 -5.19 -6.37
C LEU A 364 20.44 -3.69 -6.46
N ILE A 365 20.00 -2.92 -5.45
CA ILE A 365 19.93 -1.46 -5.55
C ILE A 365 21.30 -0.84 -5.85
N PRO A 366 22.40 -1.18 -5.13
CA PRO A 366 23.71 -0.61 -5.41
C PRO A 366 24.23 -0.95 -6.81
N VAL A 367 23.98 -2.18 -7.29
CA VAL A 367 24.49 -2.65 -8.58
C VAL A 367 23.70 -2.03 -9.75
N ALA A 368 22.38 -1.93 -9.62
CA ALA A 368 21.52 -1.45 -10.70
C ALA A 368 21.53 0.08 -10.85
N LEU A 369 21.67 0.83 -9.76
CA LEU A 369 21.60 2.29 -9.80
C LEU A 369 22.96 2.98 -9.83
N PHE A 370 24.04 2.36 -9.33
CA PHE A 370 25.26 3.09 -9.00
C PHE A 370 26.52 2.49 -9.60
N SER A 371 27.45 3.39 -9.92
CA SER A 371 28.77 3.01 -10.38
C SER A 371 29.55 2.27 -9.27
N PRO A 372 30.53 1.41 -9.61
CA PRO A 372 31.31 0.68 -8.62
C PRO A 372 31.97 1.55 -7.53
N ALA A 373 32.30 2.81 -7.84
CA ALA A 373 32.86 3.77 -6.89
C ALA A 373 31.83 4.30 -5.88
N GLU A 374 30.56 4.41 -6.27
CA GLU A 374 29.45 4.88 -5.41
C GLU A 374 28.83 3.76 -4.58
N GLN A 375 28.97 2.49 -5.00
CA GLN A 375 28.38 1.32 -4.37
C GLN A 375 28.63 1.21 -2.85
N PRO A 376 29.83 1.49 -2.30
CA PRO A 376 30.06 1.41 -0.86
C PRO A 376 29.18 2.37 -0.04
N GLU A 377 29.01 3.61 -0.52
CA GLU A 377 28.15 4.61 0.14
C GLU A 377 26.69 4.17 0.10
N VAL A 378 26.21 3.70 -1.05
CA VAL A 378 24.81 3.31 -1.21
C VAL A 378 24.49 2.01 -0.48
N LYS A 379 25.41 1.03 -0.45
CA LYS A 379 25.27 -0.16 0.40
C LYS A 379 25.07 0.24 1.87
N ALA A 380 25.82 1.24 2.35
CA ALA A 380 25.63 1.76 3.69
C ALA A 380 24.29 2.49 3.86
N VAL A 381 23.85 3.30 2.88
CA VAL A 381 22.51 3.94 2.89
C VAL A 381 21.40 2.89 3.01
N VAL A 382 21.44 1.84 2.17
CA VAL A 382 20.45 0.76 2.19
C VAL A 382 20.48 0.00 3.52
N ALA A 383 21.67 -0.33 4.04
CA ALA A 383 21.83 -0.99 5.32
C ALA A 383 21.30 -0.15 6.50
N LEU A 384 21.47 1.18 6.46
CA LEU A 384 20.90 2.10 7.45
C LEU A 384 19.38 2.13 7.40
N GLU A 385 18.77 2.16 6.20
CA GLU A 385 17.31 2.09 6.06
C GLU A 385 16.76 0.74 6.55
N ILE A 386 17.46 -0.37 6.28
CA ILE A 386 17.12 -1.69 6.84
C ILE A 386 17.23 -1.68 8.37
N TYR A 387 18.31 -1.15 8.93
CA TYR A 387 18.50 -1.06 10.38
C TYR A 387 17.40 -0.21 11.06
N ARG A 388 16.95 0.86 10.42
CA ARG A 388 15.87 1.70 10.91
C ARG A 388 14.52 0.99 10.91
N ALA A 389 14.23 0.21 9.86
CA ALA A 389 12.99 -0.53 9.73
C ALA A 389 12.96 -1.80 10.59
N ASP A 390 14.11 -2.47 10.75
CA ASP A 390 14.29 -3.70 11.52
C ASP A 390 15.67 -3.70 12.21
N LYS A 391 15.71 -3.21 13.45
CA LYS A 391 16.92 -3.19 14.28
C LYS A 391 17.46 -4.59 14.62
N GLY A 392 16.60 -5.62 14.54
CA GLY A 392 16.97 -7.01 14.81
C GLY A 392 17.63 -7.72 13.63
N SER A 393 17.60 -7.11 12.44
CA SER A 393 18.20 -7.70 11.24
C SER A 393 19.71 -7.86 11.40
N GLY A 394 20.23 -9.06 11.11
CA GLY A 394 21.67 -9.31 11.02
C GLY A 394 22.31 -8.77 9.72
N LEU A 395 21.51 -8.32 8.76
CA LEU A 395 21.99 -7.87 7.44
C LEU A 395 22.82 -6.58 7.49
N PRO A 396 22.41 -5.51 8.21
CA PRO A 396 23.24 -4.31 8.33
C PRO A 396 24.65 -4.60 8.87
N ARG A 397 24.79 -5.53 9.82
CA ARG A 397 26.09 -5.97 10.33
C ARG A 397 26.93 -6.68 9.27
N LYS A 398 26.34 -7.61 8.51
CA LYS A 398 27.02 -8.29 7.40
C LYS A 398 27.51 -7.29 6.34
N VAL A 399 26.68 -6.32 5.97
CA VAL A 399 27.06 -5.25 5.03
C VAL A 399 28.19 -4.41 5.61
N ALA A 400 28.12 -4.04 6.89
CA ALA A 400 29.18 -3.29 7.53
C ALA A 400 30.50 -4.05 7.59
N ASP A 401 30.47 -5.37 7.83
CA ASP A 401 31.67 -6.22 7.80
C ASP A 401 32.24 -6.36 6.37
N GLU A 402 31.39 -6.47 5.34
CA GLU A 402 31.80 -6.43 3.93
C GLU A 402 32.48 -5.10 3.61
N LEU A 403 31.85 -3.97 3.97
CA LEU A 403 32.42 -2.65 3.79
C LEU A 403 33.71 -2.51 4.58
N LYS A 404 33.82 -3.06 5.79
CA LYS A 404 35.04 -2.97 6.61
C LYS A 404 36.29 -3.40 5.84
N SER A 405 36.17 -4.44 5.00
CA SER A 405 37.28 -4.97 4.17
C SER A 405 37.77 -4.05 3.03
N ARG A 406 36.97 -3.07 2.59
CA ARG A 406 37.28 -2.18 1.44
C ARG A 406 37.93 -0.86 1.87
N THR A 407 38.85 -0.90 2.85
CA THR A 407 39.25 0.20 3.75
C THR A 407 39.67 1.55 3.16
N ALA A 408 40.23 1.62 1.95
CA ALA A 408 40.89 2.84 1.46
C ALA A 408 39.93 4.01 1.15
N ASP A 409 38.73 3.74 0.62
CA ASP A 409 37.82 4.79 0.12
C ASP A 409 36.68 5.15 1.09
N LEU A 410 36.49 4.37 2.16
CA LEU A 410 35.34 4.49 3.06
C LEU A 410 35.41 5.67 4.03
N SER A 411 36.60 6.24 4.22
CA SER A 411 36.76 7.46 5.04
C SER A 411 35.99 8.66 4.46
N ARG A 412 35.56 8.59 3.19
CA ARG A 412 34.76 9.61 2.52
C ARG A 412 33.26 9.33 2.52
N SER A 413 32.84 8.13 2.95
CA SER A 413 31.46 7.66 2.92
C SER A 413 30.72 8.02 4.21
N PRO A 414 29.92 9.11 4.26
CA PRO A 414 29.24 9.53 5.50
C PRO A 414 28.25 8.47 6.01
N SER A 415 27.59 7.75 5.10
CA SER A 415 26.64 6.70 5.49
C SER A 415 27.36 5.49 6.09
N ALA A 416 28.51 5.07 5.54
CA ALA A 416 29.27 3.96 6.12
C ALA A 416 29.78 4.30 7.52
N GLN A 417 30.22 5.55 7.76
CA GLN A 417 30.62 5.99 9.09
C GLN A 417 29.46 5.95 10.09
N THR A 418 28.28 6.41 9.68
CA THR A 418 27.06 6.34 10.49
C THR A 418 26.73 4.89 10.84
N LEU A 419 26.82 3.99 9.85
CA LEU A 419 26.55 2.56 10.02
C LEU A 419 27.56 1.89 10.97
N PHE A 420 28.86 2.18 10.84
CA PHE A 420 29.87 1.64 11.74
C PHE A 420 29.67 2.12 13.18
N HIS A 421 29.28 3.39 13.36
CA HIS A 421 29.02 3.94 14.69
C HIS A 421 27.82 3.25 15.35
N VAL A 422 26.68 3.17 14.66
CA VAL A 422 25.45 2.58 15.24
C VAL A 422 25.60 1.08 15.55
N LEU A 423 26.49 0.38 14.83
CA LEU A 423 26.77 -1.04 15.03
C LEU A 423 27.95 -1.31 15.99
N GLY A 424 28.59 -0.28 16.54
CA GLY A 424 29.75 -0.45 17.43
C GLY A 424 30.95 -1.12 16.76
N ILE A 425 31.18 -0.86 15.47
CA ILE A 425 32.34 -1.39 14.74
C ILE A 425 33.49 -0.41 14.89
N GLU A 426 34.52 -0.81 15.64
CA GLU A 426 35.74 -0.01 15.80
C GLU A 426 36.43 0.22 14.44
N LYS A 427 36.39 1.47 13.98
CA LYS A 427 37.21 2.06 12.91
C LYS A 427 37.56 3.50 13.31
N GLN A 428 38.62 4.06 12.72
CA GLN A 428 38.94 5.48 12.90
C GLN A 428 37.77 6.34 12.40
N PHE A 429 37.02 6.91 13.35
CA PHE A 429 35.93 7.84 13.06
C PHE A 429 36.49 9.22 12.73
N LEU A 430 35.78 9.96 11.88
CA LEU A 430 36.02 11.40 11.77
C LEU A 430 35.84 12.03 13.16
N ALA A 431 36.78 12.89 13.56
CA ALA A 431 36.68 13.62 14.80
C ALA A 431 35.34 14.40 14.86
N PRO A 432 34.72 14.54 16.04
CA PRO A 432 33.49 15.29 16.17
C PRO A 432 33.67 16.70 15.62
N PRO A 433 32.67 17.24 14.90
CA PRO A 433 32.80 18.54 14.27
C PRO A 433 32.98 19.62 15.33
N GLY A 434 34.07 20.39 15.23
CA GLY A 434 34.30 21.59 16.05
C GLY A 434 33.24 22.68 15.82
N GLN A 435 33.33 23.79 16.56
CA GLN A 435 32.35 24.89 16.48
C GLN A 435 32.38 25.69 15.16
N GLY A 436 33.31 25.41 14.25
CA GLY A 436 33.48 26.13 12.98
C GLY A 436 32.65 25.59 11.81
N THR A 437 33.07 25.96 10.60
CA THR A 437 32.51 25.44 9.34
C THR A 437 32.68 23.92 9.26
N VAL A 438 31.58 23.21 9.05
CA VAL A 438 31.58 21.74 9.03
C VAL A 438 31.60 21.23 7.60
N VAL A 439 32.57 20.36 7.30
CA VAL A 439 32.66 19.61 6.04
C VAL A 439 31.40 18.76 5.87
N ASP A 440 30.88 18.72 4.64
CA ASP A 440 29.58 18.08 4.36
C ASP A 440 29.52 16.59 4.74
N SER A 441 30.58 15.82 4.47
CA SER A 441 30.65 14.41 4.88
C SER A 441 30.55 14.25 6.40
N THR A 442 31.30 15.05 7.17
CA THR A 442 31.21 15.04 8.65
C THR A 442 29.82 15.45 9.11
N ARG A 443 29.22 16.47 8.49
CA ARG A 443 27.86 16.94 8.80
C ARG A 443 26.86 15.81 8.62
N MET A 444 26.85 15.15 7.47
CA MET A 444 25.92 14.06 7.17
C MET A 444 26.10 12.85 8.10
N ALA A 445 27.35 12.44 8.34
CA ALA A 445 27.65 11.29 9.20
C ALA A 445 27.17 11.52 10.65
N TYR A 446 27.50 12.67 11.23
CA TYR A 446 27.10 12.99 12.60
C TYR A 446 25.60 13.31 12.73
N THR A 447 24.98 13.90 11.70
CA THR A 447 23.52 14.11 11.66
C THR A 447 22.81 12.75 11.71
N GLY A 448 23.20 11.80 10.87
CA GLY A 448 22.65 10.44 10.87
C GLY A 448 22.86 9.73 12.21
N LYS A 449 24.06 9.86 12.80
CA LYS A 449 24.36 9.34 14.14
C LYS A 449 23.40 9.88 15.20
N TYR A 450 23.27 11.21 15.30
CA TYR A 450 22.42 11.83 16.32
C TYR A 450 20.95 11.44 16.16
N LEU A 451 20.46 11.33 14.92
CA LEU A 451 19.11 10.86 14.64
C LEU A 451 18.88 9.42 15.11
N LEU A 452 19.85 8.51 14.90
CA LEU A 452 19.76 7.12 15.36
C LEU A 452 19.89 6.97 16.88
N GLU A 453 20.57 7.91 17.55
CA GLU A 453 20.65 8.03 19.01
C GLU A 453 19.39 8.71 19.62
N GLY A 454 18.44 9.16 18.80
CA GLY A 454 17.24 9.87 19.27
C GLY A 454 17.47 11.33 19.65
N LYS A 455 18.64 11.91 19.31
CA LYS A 455 19.04 13.29 19.61
C LYS A 455 18.72 14.20 18.43
N THR A 456 17.42 14.39 18.18
CA THR A 456 16.92 15.18 17.05
C THR A 456 17.38 16.65 17.09
N ASP A 457 17.48 17.24 18.29
CA ASP A 457 17.84 18.65 18.43
C ASP A 457 19.33 18.87 18.11
N GLU A 458 20.21 18.01 18.59
CA GLU A 458 21.64 18.03 18.26
C GLU A 458 21.88 17.83 16.75
N ALA A 459 21.08 16.97 16.11
CA ALA A 459 21.10 16.78 14.65
C ALA A 459 20.71 18.06 13.90
N LEU A 460 19.64 18.74 14.34
CA LEU A 460 19.19 20.01 13.75
C LEU A 460 20.22 21.13 13.98
N GLU A 461 20.79 21.24 15.17
CA GLU A 461 21.85 22.21 15.48
C GLU A 461 23.08 21.99 14.60
N LEU A 462 23.49 20.72 14.40
CA LEU A 462 24.59 20.39 13.50
C LEU A 462 24.27 20.76 12.05
N ALA A 463 23.05 20.47 11.58
CA ALA A 463 22.60 20.82 10.23
C ALA A 463 22.62 22.34 9.99
N ARG A 464 22.25 23.15 11.00
CA ARG A 464 22.27 24.63 10.96
C ARG A 464 23.67 25.23 10.82
N ARG A 465 24.74 24.53 11.24
CA ARG A 465 26.09 25.11 11.23
C ARG A 465 26.50 25.63 9.85
N PRO A 466 27.32 26.70 9.76
CA PRO A 466 27.68 27.31 8.48
C PRO A 466 28.35 26.32 7.53
N GLY A 467 28.10 26.45 6.23
CA GLY A 467 28.71 25.65 5.17
C GLY A 467 28.05 25.89 3.82
N LEU A 468 28.26 24.97 2.87
CA LEU A 468 27.58 25.02 1.58
C LEU A 468 26.08 24.78 1.77
N ALA A 469 25.24 25.60 1.12
CA ALA A 469 23.78 25.49 1.20
C ALA A 469 23.27 24.10 0.80
N ALA A 470 23.86 23.49 -0.23
CA ALA A 470 23.54 22.12 -0.64
C ALA A 470 23.77 21.08 0.48
N GLY A 471 24.84 21.24 1.25
CA GLY A 471 25.14 20.36 2.38
C GLY A 471 24.23 20.58 3.58
N GLN A 472 23.88 21.84 3.88
CA GLN A 472 22.85 22.17 4.87
C GLN A 472 21.51 21.55 4.51
N VAL A 473 21.06 21.71 3.27
CA VAL A 473 19.78 21.14 2.81
C VAL A 473 19.79 19.62 2.86
N ARG A 474 20.89 18.94 2.48
CA ARG A 474 21.00 17.48 2.63
C ARG A 474 20.88 17.03 4.09
N ALA A 475 21.50 17.75 5.03
CA ALA A 475 21.41 17.44 6.45
C ALA A 475 19.99 17.66 7.00
N PHE A 476 19.34 18.79 6.66
CA PHE A 476 17.95 19.02 7.05
C PHE A 476 17.00 18.01 6.42
N LEU A 477 17.23 17.63 5.17
CA LEU A 477 16.44 16.60 4.51
C LEU A 477 16.59 15.24 5.20
N LEU A 478 17.80 14.88 5.66
CA LEU A 478 18.02 13.68 6.47
C LEU A 478 17.25 13.76 7.80
N CYS A 479 17.31 14.91 8.50
CA CYS A 479 16.51 15.13 9.70
C CYS A 479 15.01 14.98 9.44
N ALA A 480 14.50 15.57 8.36
CA ALA A 480 13.09 15.49 8.01
C ALA A 480 12.65 14.07 7.63
N ASP A 481 13.48 13.29 6.92
CA ASP A 481 13.15 11.93 6.51
C ASP A 481 13.26 10.91 7.67
N TRP A 482 14.07 11.22 8.69
CA TRP A 482 14.34 10.30 9.79
C TRP A 482 13.64 10.63 11.11
N SER A 483 13.21 11.87 11.30
CA SER A 483 12.44 12.32 12.47
C SER A 483 10.98 11.84 12.43
N SER A 484 10.39 11.68 13.61
CA SER A 484 8.94 11.47 13.75
C SER A 484 8.15 12.75 13.49
N ASP A 485 8.71 13.93 13.81
CA ASP A 485 8.18 15.24 13.42
C ASP A 485 9.16 15.94 12.46
N PRO A 486 8.83 16.03 11.17
CA PRO A 486 9.68 16.69 10.18
C PRO A 486 9.58 18.22 10.21
N THR A 487 8.62 18.80 10.95
CA THR A 487 8.24 20.23 10.82
C THR A 487 9.41 21.19 11.01
N SER A 488 10.18 21.02 12.09
CA SER A 488 11.33 21.88 12.39
C SER A 488 12.39 21.81 11.29
N ALA A 489 12.72 20.61 10.81
CA ALA A 489 13.69 20.41 9.75
C ALA A 489 13.24 21.04 8.41
N LEU A 490 11.94 20.94 8.09
CA LEU A 490 11.39 21.53 6.87
C LEU A 490 11.42 23.07 6.91
N ASN A 491 11.11 23.68 8.05
CA ASN A 491 11.17 25.15 8.19
C ASN A 491 12.60 25.68 8.04
N GLU A 492 13.59 24.98 8.59
CA GLU A 492 15.00 25.34 8.43
C GLU A 492 15.49 25.14 7.00
N ALA A 493 15.04 24.07 6.32
CA ALA A 493 15.33 23.86 4.90
C ALA A 493 14.74 24.99 4.03
N ASP A 494 13.51 25.45 4.32
CA ASP A 494 12.88 26.61 3.66
C ASP A 494 13.71 27.88 3.84
N ALA A 495 14.21 28.13 5.05
CA ALA A 495 15.06 29.28 5.34
C ALA A 495 16.38 29.25 4.55
N VAL A 496 17.08 28.11 4.50
CA VAL A 496 18.33 27.96 3.73
C VAL A 496 18.07 28.09 2.24
N LEU A 497 17.03 27.46 1.71
CA LEU A 497 16.67 27.54 0.29
C LEU A 497 16.32 28.96 -0.12
N SER A 498 15.53 29.66 0.69
CA SER A 498 15.17 31.06 0.46
C SER A 498 16.40 31.98 0.47
N ALA A 499 17.35 31.75 1.40
CA ALA A 499 18.59 32.51 1.47
C ALA A 499 19.58 32.19 0.34
N ALA A 500 19.48 31.01 -0.28
CA ALA A 500 20.30 30.57 -1.40
C ALA A 500 19.70 30.94 -2.77
N ALA A 501 18.40 31.27 -2.84
CA ALA A 501 17.73 31.65 -4.07
C ALA A 501 18.47 32.81 -4.78
N GLY A 502 18.81 32.61 -6.05
CA GLY A 502 19.53 33.58 -6.88
C GLY A 502 21.06 33.58 -6.74
N LYS A 503 21.65 32.79 -5.83
CA LYS A 503 23.12 32.67 -5.68
C LYS A 503 23.67 31.53 -6.53
N LYS A 504 24.74 31.78 -7.29
CA LYS A 504 25.39 30.76 -8.15
C LYS A 504 26.14 29.68 -7.36
N ASP A 505 26.77 30.05 -6.24
CA ASP A 505 27.68 29.15 -5.50
C ASP A 505 26.99 28.15 -4.56
N GLY A 506 25.66 28.02 -4.66
CA GLY A 506 24.84 27.23 -3.74
C GLY A 506 23.75 26.41 -4.40
N SER A 507 23.90 26.02 -5.68
CA SER A 507 22.86 25.28 -6.40
C SER A 507 22.48 24.00 -5.65
N VAL A 508 21.25 23.96 -5.13
CA VAL A 508 20.69 22.77 -4.50
C VAL A 508 20.10 21.88 -5.58
N SER A 509 20.35 20.56 -5.51
CA SER A 509 19.74 19.61 -6.44
C SER A 509 18.21 19.73 -6.41
N PRO A 510 17.53 19.85 -7.56
CA PRO A 510 16.07 19.94 -7.61
C PRO A 510 15.40 18.69 -7.02
N TYR A 511 16.10 17.55 -6.95
CA TYR A 511 15.57 16.33 -6.35
C TYR A 511 15.56 16.37 -4.82
N ASN A 512 16.45 17.16 -4.19
CA ASN A 512 16.36 17.44 -2.76
C ASN A 512 15.11 18.27 -2.45
N VAL A 513 14.81 19.26 -3.30
CA VAL A 513 13.60 20.09 -3.20
C VAL A 513 12.34 19.26 -3.45
N LEU A 514 12.35 18.37 -4.45
CA LEU A 514 11.28 17.40 -4.68
C LEU A 514 11.05 16.53 -3.44
N ARG A 515 12.10 15.98 -2.83
CA ARG A 515 11.96 15.13 -1.64
C ARG A 515 11.44 15.91 -0.43
N LEU A 516 11.89 17.14 -0.22
CA LEU A 516 11.34 18.03 0.82
C LEU A 516 9.85 18.30 0.59
N THR A 517 9.44 18.52 -0.66
CA THR A 517 8.03 18.68 -1.05
C THR A 517 7.21 17.43 -0.66
N GLN A 518 7.74 16.23 -0.94
CA GLN A 518 7.09 14.97 -0.59
C GLN A 518 6.93 14.81 0.92
N ILE A 519 7.98 15.09 1.70
CA ILE A 519 7.93 14.99 3.17
C ILE A 519 6.95 16.01 3.75
N ALA A 520 6.96 17.25 3.24
CA ALA A 520 5.99 18.28 3.65
C ALA A 520 4.54 17.87 3.36
N ALA A 521 4.29 17.25 2.21
CA ALA A 521 2.96 16.75 1.84
C ALA A 521 2.49 15.62 2.76
N ALA A 522 3.36 14.64 3.03
CA ALA A 522 3.06 13.54 3.95
C ALA A 522 2.82 14.03 5.39
N ALA A 523 3.49 15.12 5.79
CA ALA A 523 3.32 15.79 7.08
C ALA A 523 2.11 16.76 7.14
N GLY A 524 1.30 16.86 6.08
CA GLY A 524 0.15 17.75 6.04
C GLY A 524 0.50 19.25 6.08
N LYS A 525 1.61 19.66 5.45
CA LYS A 525 2.09 21.06 5.40
C LYS A 525 1.93 21.67 3.99
N PRO A 526 0.70 21.99 3.54
CA PRO A 526 0.44 22.45 2.17
C PRO A 526 1.14 23.77 1.81
N GLU A 527 1.36 24.65 2.79
CA GLU A 527 2.05 25.93 2.56
C GLU A 527 3.54 25.73 2.22
N LEU A 528 4.21 24.76 2.88
CA LEU A 528 5.59 24.40 2.53
C LEU A 528 5.67 23.67 1.19
N VAL A 529 4.67 22.85 0.84
CA VAL A 529 4.57 22.24 -0.50
C VAL A 529 4.55 23.32 -1.59
N LYS A 530 3.73 24.36 -1.45
CA LYS A 530 3.69 25.49 -2.40
C LYS A 530 5.04 26.21 -2.51
N LYS A 531 5.69 26.47 -1.37
CA LYS A 531 7.02 27.12 -1.36
C LYS A 531 8.09 26.27 -2.05
N PHE A 532 8.21 24.99 -1.71
CA PHE A 532 9.23 24.12 -2.30
C PHE A 532 8.97 23.86 -3.79
N THR A 533 7.72 23.66 -4.20
CA THR A 533 7.39 23.52 -5.63
C THR A 533 7.72 24.76 -6.45
N ALA A 534 7.56 25.97 -5.89
CA ALA A 534 7.93 27.22 -6.55
C ALA A 534 9.44 27.37 -6.79
N LEU A 535 10.29 26.64 -6.04
CA LEU A 535 11.74 26.64 -6.22
C LEU A 535 12.22 25.71 -7.35
N LEU A 536 11.35 24.87 -7.89
CA LEU A 536 11.68 23.97 -9.00
C LEU A 536 11.63 24.73 -10.33
N ALA A 537 12.75 24.78 -11.04
CA ALA A 537 12.87 25.48 -12.32
C ALA A 537 12.20 24.75 -13.50
N ASP A 538 12.16 23.41 -13.45
CA ASP A 538 11.56 22.58 -14.50
C ASP A 538 10.05 22.44 -14.26
N GLU A 539 9.24 22.96 -15.20
CA GLU A 539 7.77 22.96 -15.06
C GLU A 539 7.17 21.54 -15.04
N ALA A 540 7.78 20.57 -15.74
CA ALA A 540 7.33 19.18 -15.70
C ALA A 540 7.58 18.56 -14.31
N LEU A 541 8.76 18.79 -13.72
CA LEU A 541 9.10 18.35 -12.35
C LEU A 541 8.25 19.05 -11.30
N LYS A 542 7.95 20.34 -11.48
CA LYS A 542 7.06 21.10 -10.60
C LYS A 542 5.63 20.56 -10.62
N ALA A 543 5.11 20.26 -11.81
CA ALA A 543 3.83 19.57 -11.95
C ALA A 543 3.86 18.20 -11.27
N TRP A 544 4.95 17.44 -11.44
CA TRP A 544 5.12 16.13 -10.79
C TRP A 544 5.15 16.23 -9.28
N ALA A 545 5.93 17.16 -8.73
CA ALA A 545 6.03 17.42 -7.30
C ALA A 545 4.65 17.78 -6.69
N THR A 546 3.87 18.60 -7.40
CA THR A 546 2.50 18.96 -6.99
C THR A 546 1.59 17.74 -6.99
N GLY A 547 1.61 16.92 -8.05
CA GLY A 547 0.78 15.73 -8.11
C GLY A 547 1.16 14.65 -7.09
N ASP A 548 2.45 14.48 -6.82
CA ASP A 548 2.91 13.56 -5.79
C ASP A 548 2.57 14.06 -4.38
N ALA A 549 2.58 15.38 -4.17
CA ALA A 549 2.10 15.99 -2.93
C ALA A 549 0.61 15.70 -2.68
N VAL A 550 -0.23 15.76 -3.72
CA VAL A 550 -1.64 15.36 -3.63
C VAL A 550 -1.77 13.89 -3.20
N ARG A 551 -1.04 12.98 -3.86
CA ARG A 551 -1.03 11.56 -3.50
C ARG A 551 -0.64 11.34 -2.04
N LEU A 552 0.44 11.97 -1.58
CA LEU A 552 0.95 11.80 -0.21
C LEU A 552 -0.01 12.41 0.83
N ARG A 553 -0.63 13.54 0.52
CA ARG A 553 -1.68 14.13 1.36
C ARG A 553 -2.89 13.18 1.51
N LEU A 554 -3.38 12.61 0.40
CA LEU A 554 -4.51 11.68 0.41
C LEU A 554 -4.18 10.40 1.20
N ALA A 555 -2.92 9.95 1.15
CA ALA A 555 -2.44 8.81 1.94
C ALA A 555 -2.39 9.13 3.45
N ALA A 556 -1.98 10.35 3.82
CA ALA A 556 -1.98 10.81 5.21
C ALA A 556 -3.41 11.02 5.77
N ALA A 557 -4.38 11.32 4.90
CA ALA A 557 -5.78 11.53 5.26
C ALA A 557 -6.72 10.54 4.55
N PRO A 558 -6.70 9.23 4.90
CA PRO A 558 -7.44 8.19 4.19
C PRO A 558 -8.97 8.27 4.32
N ARG A 559 -9.51 9.23 5.06
CA ARG A 559 -10.97 9.46 5.17
C ARG A 559 -11.42 10.77 4.55
N GLU A 560 -10.47 11.61 4.13
CA GLU A 560 -10.76 12.89 3.50
C GLU A 560 -10.97 12.68 2.00
N LYS A 561 -12.07 13.24 1.48
CA LYS A 561 -12.27 13.35 0.04
C LYS A 561 -11.30 14.40 -0.50
N GLY A 562 -10.67 14.09 -1.61
CA GLY A 562 -9.80 15.02 -2.30
C GLY A 562 -10.60 16.16 -2.93
N ASP A 563 -10.09 17.38 -2.79
CA ASP A 563 -10.60 18.57 -3.46
C ASP A 563 -9.94 18.71 -4.85
N ASP A 564 -10.75 19.00 -5.85
CA ASP A 564 -10.29 19.26 -7.22
C ASP A 564 -9.35 20.46 -7.30
N ALA A 565 -9.45 21.42 -6.36
CA ALA A 565 -8.54 22.55 -6.25
C ALA A 565 -7.09 22.15 -5.89
N TRP A 566 -6.86 20.93 -5.38
CA TRP A 566 -5.50 20.47 -5.10
C TRP A 566 -4.75 20.05 -6.37
N ALA A 567 -5.46 19.81 -7.46
CA ALA A 567 -4.92 19.38 -8.75
C ALA A 567 -5.40 20.32 -9.86
N GLU A 568 -4.93 21.56 -9.84
CA GLU A 568 -5.21 22.52 -10.91
C GLU A 568 -4.67 22.01 -12.24
N VAL A 569 -5.54 22.04 -13.26
CA VAL A 569 -5.23 21.63 -14.62
C VAL A 569 -5.44 22.84 -15.53
N PRO A 570 -4.48 23.18 -16.40
CA PRO A 570 -4.69 24.18 -17.44
C PRO A 570 -5.81 23.78 -18.42
N ASP A 571 -6.64 24.74 -18.83
CA ASP A 571 -7.69 24.50 -19.85
C ASP A 571 -7.10 24.12 -21.22
N ASP A 572 -5.89 24.59 -21.52
CA ASP A 572 -5.18 24.27 -22.75
C ASP A 572 -4.53 22.88 -22.67
N ALA A 573 -5.02 21.95 -23.50
CA ALA A 573 -4.50 20.59 -23.62
C ALA A 573 -2.98 20.53 -23.85
N ARG A 574 -2.41 21.56 -24.51
CA ARG A 574 -0.97 21.63 -24.81
C ARG A 574 -0.10 22.03 -23.60
N LYS A 575 -0.72 22.43 -22.49
CA LYS A 575 -0.04 22.77 -21.24
C LYS A 575 -0.18 21.68 -20.17
N ILE A 576 -0.94 20.63 -20.47
CA ILE A 576 -1.12 19.50 -19.55
C ILE A 576 0.22 18.78 -19.37
N ARG A 577 0.62 18.57 -18.11
CA ARG A 577 1.82 17.84 -17.73
C ARG A 577 1.47 16.54 -17.01
N ALA A 578 2.34 15.53 -17.11
CA ALA A 578 2.11 14.22 -16.48
C ALA A 578 1.83 14.30 -14.98
N GLY A 579 2.47 15.23 -14.26
CA GLY A 579 2.24 15.43 -12.84
C GLY A 579 0.82 15.92 -12.47
N GLN A 580 0.21 16.78 -13.30
CA GLN A 580 -1.17 17.23 -13.08
C GLN A 580 -2.16 16.08 -13.27
N VAL A 581 -1.92 15.28 -14.31
CA VAL A 581 -2.70 14.07 -14.59
C VAL A 581 -2.54 13.03 -13.48
N TRP A 582 -1.33 12.86 -12.95
CA TRP A 582 -1.04 12.01 -11.78
C TRP A 582 -1.85 12.45 -10.55
N ALA A 583 -1.90 13.76 -10.29
CA ALA A 583 -2.70 14.33 -9.21
C ALA A 583 -4.20 13.97 -9.34
N ARG A 584 -4.76 14.21 -10.54
CA ARG A 584 -6.18 13.94 -10.86
C ARG A 584 -6.51 12.45 -10.77
N PHE A 585 -5.62 11.59 -11.24
CA PHE A 585 -5.75 10.14 -11.08
C PHE A 585 -5.91 9.74 -9.59
N TRP A 586 -5.03 10.24 -8.71
CA TRP A 586 -5.10 9.93 -7.28
C TRP A 586 -6.32 10.52 -6.58
N LEU A 587 -6.76 11.72 -6.96
CA LEU A 587 -8.02 12.31 -6.47
C LEU A 587 -9.23 11.45 -6.83
N ALA A 588 -9.37 11.08 -8.11
CA ALA A 588 -10.46 10.22 -8.57
C ALA A 588 -10.47 8.88 -7.83
N ARG A 589 -9.29 8.29 -7.64
CA ARG A 589 -9.11 7.03 -6.92
C ARG A 589 -9.55 7.13 -5.46
N GLN A 590 -9.09 8.14 -4.72
CA GLN A 590 -9.52 8.35 -3.34
C GLN A 590 -11.03 8.61 -3.24
N ASN A 591 -11.55 9.47 -4.10
CA ASN A 591 -12.96 9.87 -4.06
C ASN A 591 -13.89 8.71 -4.41
N ALA A 592 -13.51 7.86 -5.37
CA ALA A 592 -14.22 6.62 -5.67
C ALA A 592 -14.18 5.63 -4.52
N ARG A 593 -13.02 5.46 -3.87
CA ARG A 593 -12.86 4.60 -2.69
C ARG A 593 -13.76 5.03 -1.54
N ILE A 594 -13.82 6.33 -1.24
CA ILE A 594 -14.63 6.85 -0.13
C ILE A 594 -16.11 6.87 -0.47
N SER A 595 -16.48 7.22 -1.70
CA SER A 595 -17.89 7.32 -2.09
C SER A 595 -18.56 5.96 -2.24
N GLY A 596 -17.81 4.94 -2.68
CA GLY A 596 -18.36 3.64 -3.08
C GLY A 596 -19.30 3.71 -4.31
N SER A 597 -19.53 4.89 -4.87
CA SER A 597 -20.46 5.12 -5.98
C SER A 597 -19.69 5.34 -7.28
N ARG A 598 -19.72 4.32 -8.14
CA ARG A 598 -19.15 4.40 -9.49
C ARG A 598 -19.81 5.52 -10.30
N ALA A 599 -21.14 5.58 -10.29
CA ALA A 599 -21.89 6.49 -11.15
C ALA A 599 -21.57 7.95 -10.84
N ASP A 600 -21.50 8.31 -9.55
CA ASP A 600 -21.19 9.68 -9.14
C ASP A 600 -19.73 10.03 -9.41
N SER A 601 -18.81 9.08 -9.19
CA SER A 601 -17.38 9.28 -9.46
C SER A 601 -17.09 9.43 -10.95
N VAL A 602 -17.71 8.61 -11.82
CA VAL A 602 -17.59 8.75 -13.28
C VAL A 602 -18.23 10.05 -13.77
N ARG A 603 -19.38 10.44 -13.21
CA ARG A 603 -20.02 11.72 -13.54
C ARG A 603 -19.11 12.90 -13.20
N ALA A 604 -18.49 12.89 -12.01
CA ALA A 604 -17.55 13.92 -11.60
C ALA A 604 -16.35 14.00 -12.56
N VAL A 605 -15.74 12.85 -12.88
CA VAL A 605 -14.60 12.79 -13.82
C VAL A 605 -14.96 13.23 -15.24
N SER A 606 -16.21 12.99 -15.67
CA SER A 606 -16.67 13.37 -17.01
C SER A 606 -16.77 14.89 -17.22
N GLY A 607 -16.76 15.68 -16.14
CA GLY A 607 -16.68 17.14 -16.19
C GLY A 607 -15.26 17.70 -16.32
N TRP A 608 -14.22 16.86 -16.31
CA TRP A 608 -12.84 17.29 -16.45
C TRP A 608 -12.46 17.55 -17.92
N PRO A 609 -11.33 18.25 -18.19
CA PRO A 609 -10.83 18.40 -19.55
C PRO A 609 -10.66 17.05 -20.24
N THR A 610 -11.14 16.93 -21.49
CA THR A 610 -11.23 15.67 -22.25
C THR A 610 -9.94 14.83 -22.21
N PRO A 611 -8.72 15.39 -22.37
CA PRO A 611 -7.49 14.58 -22.36
C PRO A 611 -7.17 13.92 -21.01
N ILE A 612 -7.82 14.34 -19.92
CA ILE A 612 -7.58 13.85 -18.55
C ILE A 612 -8.65 12.88 -18.09
N VAL A 613 -9.85 12.93 -18.67
CA VAL A 613 -10.96 12.01 -18.37
C VAL A 613 -10.52 10.54 -18.33
N PRO A 614 -9.69 10.03 -19.26
CA PRO A 614 -9.18 8.66 -19.18
C PRO A 614 -8.50 8.32 -17.85
N PHE A 615 -7.66 9.21 -17.34
CA PHE A 615 -6.92 9.00 -16.09
C PHE A 615 -7.83 9.06 -14.87
N GLY A 616 -8.84 9.93 -14.89
CA GLY A 616 -9.87 9.92 -13.86
C GLY A 616 -10.65 8.60 -13.85
N LYS A 617 -11.03 8.06 -15.02
CA LYS A 617 -11.73 6.76 -15.12
C LYS A 617 -10.85 5.61 -14.61
N ALA A 618 -9.57 5.59 -14.97
CA ALA A 618 -8.60 4.64 -14.43
C ALA A 618 -8.48 4.76 -12.90
N GLY A 619 -8.44 5.99 -12.38
CA GLY A 619 -8.46 6.25 -10.93
C GLY A 619 -9.72 5.71 -10.27
N VAL A 620 -10.91 5.98 -10.83
CA VAL A 620 -12.18 5.46 -10.32
C VAL A 620 -12.20 3.93 -10.29
N ALA A 621 -11.74 3.26 -11.34
CA ALA A 621 -11.67 1.80 -11.39
C ALA A 621 -10.81 1.24 -10.22
N LEU A 622 -9.61 1.78 -10.02
CA LEU A 622 -8.75 1.39 -8.90
C LEU A 622 -9.32 1.75 -7.53
N GLY A 623 -10.01 2.90 -7.42
CA GLY A 623 -10.62 3.34 -6.17
C GLY A 623 -11.76 2.45 -5.71
N ILE A 624 -12.58 1.96 -6.65
CA ILE A 624 -13.62 0.96 -6.36
C ILE A 624 -12.97 -0.34 -5.85
N GLN A 625 -11.90 -0.79 -6.50
CA GLN A 625 -11.14 -1.96 -6.04
C GLN A 625 -10.51 -1.76 -4.66
N ASP A 626 -10.03 -0.56 -4.34
CA ASP A 626 -9.48 -0.23 -3.02
C ASP A 626 -10.57 -0.28 -1.93
N GLY A 627 -11.83 0.08 -2.24
CA GLY A 627 -12.94 0.09 -1.28
C GLY A 627 -13.60 -1.28 -1.07
N ALA A 628 -13.35 -2.24 -1.95
CA ALA A 628 -13.88 -3.60 -1.85
C ALA A 628 -13.05 -4.53 -0.94
N LYS A 629 -11.84 -4.11 -0.55
CA LYS A 629 -10.97 -4.79 0.41
C LYS A 629 -11.23 -4.26 1.80
#